data_AF-A0A8D1LKJ9-F1
#
_entry.id   AF-A0A8D1LKJ9-F1
#
_cell.length_a   1.000
_cell.length_b   1.000
_cell.length_c   1.000
_cell.angle_alpha   90.00
_cell.angle_beta   90.00
_cell.angle_gamma   90.00
#
_symmetry.space_group_name_H-M   'P 1'
#
loop_
_entity.id
_entity.type
_entity.pdbx_description
1 polymer ?
#
loop_
_entity_poly.entity_id
_entity_poly.type
_entity_poly.pdbx_seq_one_letter_code
_entity_poly.pdbx_strand_id
1 'polypeptide(L)'
;MSRKRNLPQCSHRKKHALSCSSRAELQFPMSSLDCVLPEGQYAQRLSSYTPVFLAGVLEHLMAHILELAAREARSSRKVRITPEHVQRALNNNETLSRLFQASRGAPGAG
;
A
#
# COMPACT_ATOMS: atom_id res chain seq x y z
N MET A 1 -33.09 -51.31 -4.41
CA MET A 1 -32.46 -50.81 -5.67
C MET A 1 -32.52 -49.29 -5.67
N SER A 2 -31.49 -48.65 -5.09
CA SER A 2 -31.44 -47.19 -4.86
C SER A 2 -31.14 -46.43 -6.16
N ARG A 3 -32.02 -45.51 -6.55
CA ARG A 3 -31.84 -44.65 -7.73
C ARG A 3 -30.83 -43.55 -7.43
N LYS A 4 -29.65 -43.63 -8.06
CA LYS A 4 -28.65 -42.55 -8.14
C LYS A 4 -29.28 -41.33 -8.81
N ARG A 5 -29.39 -40.21 -8.11
CA ARG A 5 -29.70 -38.90 -8.71
C ARG A 5 -28.40 -38.31 -9.24
N ASN A 6 -28.23 -38.31 -10.57
CA ASN A 6 -27.20 -37.52 -11.24
C ASN A 6 -27.64 -36.05 -11.20
N LEU A 7 -26.98 -35.22 -10.39
CA LEU A 7 -27.08 -33.77 -10.53
C LEU A 7 -26.21 -33.31 -11.72
N PRO A 8 -26.67 -32.35 -12.53
CA PRO A 8 -25.86 -31.79 -13.60
C PRO A 8 -24.68 -31.02 -13.00
N GLN A 9 -23.47 -31.46 -13.30
CA GLN A 9 -22.26 -30.67 -13.02
C GLN A 9 -22.21 -29.52 -14.03
N CYS A 10 -22.63 -28.33 -13.61
CA CYS A 10 -22.36 -27.10 -14.35
C CYS A 10 -20.84 -26.86 -14.35
N SER A 11 -20.19 -27.10 -15.49
CA SER A 11 -18.81 -26.73 -15.74
C SER A 11 -18.69 -25.21 -15.88
N HIS A 12 -18.75 -24.49 -14.75
CA HIS A 12 -18.33 -23.09 -14.74
C HIS A 12 -16.82 -23.06 -15.00
N ARG A 13 -16.41 -22.71 -16.24
CA ARG A 13 -15.04 -22.22 -16.46
C ARG A 13 -14.82 -21.10 -15.44
N LYS A 14 -13.91 -21.32 -14.49
CA LYS A 14 -13.44 -20.27 -13.58
C LYS A 14 -12.80 -19.19 -14.46
N LYS A 15 -13.55 -18.15 -14.81
CA LYS A 15 -12.96 -16.91 -15.33
C LYS A 15 -11.96 -16.46 -14.26
N HIS A 16 -10.72 -16.20 -14.64
CA HIS A 16 -9.72 -15.67 -13.71
C HIS A 16 -10.31 -14.43 -13.04
N ALA A 17 -10.50 -14.50 -11.73
CA ALA A 17 -11.01 -13.38 -10.97
C ALA A 17 -9.92 -12.30 -10.97
N LEU A 18 -10.19 -11.17 -11.63
CA LEU A 18 -9.34 -9.99 -11.52
C LEU A 18 -9.27 -9.57 -10.06
N SER A 19 -8.05 -9.32 -9.57
CA SER A 19 -7.82 -8.86 -8.21
C SER A 19 -8.49 -7.49 -7.99
N CYS A 20 -8.94 -7.22 -6.76
CA CYS A 20 -9.52 -5.91 -6.43
C CYS A 20 -8.52 -4.76 -6.67
N SER A 21 -7.22 -4.98 -6.46
CA SER A 21 -6.18 -3.99 -6.78
C SER A 21 -6.12 -3.67 -8.27
N SER A 22 -6.14 -4.70 -9.14
CA SER A 22 -6.19 -4.52 -10.60
C SER A 22 -7.46 -3.81 -11.08
N ARG A 23 -8.58 -3.95 -10.36
CA ARG A 23 -9.85 -3.29 -10.73
C ARG A 23 -9.88 -1.80 -10.41
N ALA A 24 -9.17 -1.37 -9.37
CA ALA A 24 -9.06 0.05 -9.02
C ALA A 24 -7.71 0.66 -9.43
N GLU A 25 -6.98 -0.01 -10.33
CA GLU A 25 -5.80 0.52 -11.02
C GLU A 25 -4.66 0.98 -10.10
N LEU A 26 -4.54 0.38 -8.90
CA LEU A 26 -3.47 0.68 -7.95
C LEU A 26 -2.36 -0.36 -8.03
N GLN A 27 -1.11 0.10 -7.94
CA GLN A 27 0.06 -0.78 -7.78
C GLN A 27 0.16 -1.32 -6.35
N PHE A 28 -0.38 -0.59 -5.37
CA PHE A 28 -0.37 -1.02 -3.98
C PHE A 28 -1.32 -2.22 -3.76
N PRO A 29 -0.90 -3.26 -3.02
CA PRO A 29 -1.72 -4.45 -2.80
C PRO A 29 -2.92 -4.16 -1.88
N MET A 30 -4.11 -3.99 -2.47
CA MET A 30 -5.36 -3.74 -1.72
C MET A 30 -5.78 -4.93 -0.84
N SER A 31 -5.50 -6.16 -1.28
CA SER A 31 -5.90 -7.39 -0.57
C SER A 31 -5.31 -7.48 0.84
N SER A 32 -4.15 -6.87 1.08
CA SER A 32 -3.54 -6.84 2.41
C SER A 32 -4.27 -5.87 3.33
N LEU A 33 -4.72 -4.73 2.80
CA LEU A 33 -5.43 -3.72 3.58
C LEU A 33 -6.84 -4.19 3.95
N ASP A 34 -7.52 -4.92 3.06
CA ASP A 34 -8.82 -5.54 3.32
C ASP A 34 -8.79 -6.50 4.52
N CYS A 35 -7.67 -7.22 4.70
CA CYS A 35 -7.50 -8.15 5.83
C CYS A 35 -7.08 -7.44 7.12
N VAL A 36 -6.17 -6.46 7.04
CA VAL A 36 -5.60 -5.78 8.22
C VAL A 36 -6.56 -4.77 8.85
N LEU A 37 -7.40 -4.11 8.05
CA LEU A 37 -8.33 -3.09 8.54
C LEU A 37 -9.36 -3.61 9.57
N PRO A 38 -9.96 -4.81 9.39
CA PRO A 38 -10.80 -5.45 10.40
C PRO A 38 -10.07 -5.82 11.71
N GLU A 39 -8.77 -6.13 11.66
CA GLU A 39 -7.99 -6.55 12.85
C GLU A 39 -7.76 -5.38 13.82
N GLY A 40 -7.63 -4.16 13.30
CA GLY A 40 -7.31 -2.97 14.11
C GLY A 40 -8.48 -2.37 14.91
N GLN A 41 -9.69 -2.94 14.82
CA GLN A 41 -10.88 -2.48 15.55
C GLN A 41 -11.16 -0.96 15.46
N TYR A 42 -10.80 -0.33 14.33
CA TYR A 42 -10.92 1.13 14.15
C TYR A 42 -12.38 1.63 14.16
N ALA A 43 -13.33 0.79 13.73
CA ALA A 43 -14.76 1.09 13.72
C ALA A 43 -15.59 -0.21 13.72
N GLN A 44 -16.87 -0.11 14.09
CA GLN A 44 -17.79 -1.27 14.12
C GLN A 44 -18.08 -1.84 12.71
N ARG A 45 -18.08 -1.00 11.67
CA ARG A 45 -18.20 -1.39 10.26
C ARG A 45 -17.36 -0.45 9.40
N LEU A 46 -16.65 -1.02 8.44
CA LEU A 46 -15.90 -0.27 7.42
C LEU A 46 -16.64 -0.32 6.09
N SER A 47 -16.52 0.74 5.30
CA SER A 47 -17.12 0.81 3.97
C SER A 47 -16.27 0.02 2.98
N SER A 48 -16.89 -0.51 1.91
CA SER A 48 -16.17 -1.18 0.83
C SER A 48 -15.14 -0.30 0.14
N TYR A 49 -15.27 1.03 0.26
CA TYR A 49 -14.34 2.01 -0.33
C TYR A 49 -13.16 2.36 0.58
N THR A 50 -13.25 2.08 1.89
CA THR A 50 -12.18 2.33 2.87
C THR A 50 -10.82 1.76 2.45
N PRO A 51 -10.70 0.47 2.08
CA PRO A 51 -9.43 -0.12 1.65
C PRO A 51 -8.87 0.53 0.39
N VAL A 52 -9.72 0.91 -0.57
CA VAL A 52 -9.33 1.54 -1.83
C VAL A 52 -8.79 2.95 -1.57
N PHE A 53 -9.49 3.73 -0.74
CA PHE A 53 -9.05 5.07 -0.36
C PHE A 53 -7.71 5.03 0.37
N LEU A 54 -7.56 4.12 1.34
CA LEU A 54 -6.30 3.97 2.08
C LEU A 54 -5.15 3.54 1.16
N ALA A 55 -5.39 2.56 0.28
CA ALA A 55 -4.40 2.10 -0.70
C ALA A 55 -3.92 3.27 -1.58
N GLY A 56 -4.84 4.08 -2.09
CA GLY A 56 -4.50 5.22 -2.95
C GLY A 56 -3.68 6.29 -2.22
N VAL A 57 -4.03 6.61 -0.97
CA VAL A 57 -3.25 7.55 -0.15
C VAL A 57 -1.84 7.01 0.11
N LEU A 58 -1.71 5.74 0.48
CA LEU A 58 -0.41 5.11 0.72
C LEU A 58 0.44 5.06 -0.55
N GLU A 59 -0.16 4.71 -1.69
CA GLU A 59 0.52 4.70 -2.99
C GLU A 59 1.05 6.09 -3.36
N HIS A 60 0.19 7.11 -3.23
CA HIS A 60 0.58 8.49 -3.50
C HIS A 60 1.75 8.95 -2.62
N LEU A 61 1.69 8.68 -1.32
CA LEU A 61 2.75 9.04 -0.39
C LEU A 61 4.07 8.33 -0.72
N MET A 62 4.02 7.02 -0.98
CA MET A 62 5.23 6.27 -1.35
C MET A 62 5.82 6.75 -2.68
N ALA A 63 4.98 6.98 -3.70
CA ALA A 63 5.43 7.48 -4.99
C ALA A 63 6.14 8.84 -4.83
N HIS A 64 5.57 9.75 -4.05
CA HIS A 64 6.15 11.06 -3.82
C HIS A 64 7.50 10.98 -3.07
N ILE A 65 7.60 10.16 -2.04
CA ILE A 65 8.85 9.94 -1.29
C ILE A 65 9.92 9.35 -2.22
N LEU A 66 9.57 8.35 -3.03
CA LEU A 66 10.49 7.70 -3.97
C LEU A 66 10.95 8.66 -5.08
N GLU A 67 10.07 9.53 -5.58
CA GLU A 67 10.42 10.54 -6.58
C GLU A 67 11.49 11.51 -6.05
N LEU A 68 11.29 12.04 -4.83
CA LEU A 68 12.24 12.93 -4.19
C LEU A 68 13.55 12.20 -3.87
N ALA A 69 13.49 10.98 -3.33
CA ALA A 69 14.68 10.19 -3.04
C ALA A 69 15.46 9.82 -4.33
N ALA A 70 14.77 9.57 -5.44
CA ALA A 70 15.39 9.34 -6.74
C ALA A 70 16.06 10.61 -7.30
N ARG A 71 15.49 11.80 -7.05
CA ARG A 71 16.15 13.08 -7.37
C ARG A 71 17.45 13.26 -6.57
N GLU A 72 17.43 12.98 -5.27
CA GLU A 72 18.61 13.02 -4.40
C GLU A 72 19.68 11.99 -4.81
N ALA A 73 19.27 10.78 -5.20
CA ALA A 73 20.16 9.73 -5.69
C ALA A 73 20.87 10.14 -7.00
N ARG A 74 20.09 10.67 -7.95
CA ARG A 74 20.62 11.20 -9.22
C ARG A 74 21.58 12.36 -9.00
N SER A 75 21.25 13.27 -8.08
CA SER A 75 22.15 14.37 -7.68
C SER A 75 23.48 13.84 -7.10
N SER A 76 23.40 12.77 -6.32
CA SER A 76 24.56 12.08 -5.74
C SER A 76 25.29 11.15 -6.72
N ARG A 77 24.90 11.14 -8.01
CA ARG A 77 25.42 10.27 -9.09
C ARG A 77 25.37 8.77 -8.77
N LYS A 78 24.41 8.34 -7.93
CA LYS A 78 24.19 6.94 -7.56
C LYS A 78 22.96 6.40 -8.30
N VAL A 79 23.07 5.17 -8.81
CA VAL A 79 21.95 4.48 -9.51
C VAL A 79 20.96 3.88 -8.52
N ARG A 80 21.41 3.49 -7.32
CA ARG A 80 20.58 2.88 -6.27
C ARG A 80 20.14 3.91 -5.24
N ILE A 81 18.87 3.87 -4.85
CA ILE A 81 18.35 4.64 -3.72
C ILE A 81 18.89 4.01 -2.42
N THR A 82 19.56 4.81 -1.59
CA THR A 82 20.06 4.43 -0.27
C THR A 82 19.23 5.16 0.81
N PRO A 83 19.27 4.70 2.08
CA PRO A 83 18.59 5.37 3.18
C PRO A 83 18.96 6.85 3.32
N GLU A 84 20.21 7.22 3.00
CA GLU A 84 20.69 8.61 3.01
C GLU A 84 19.90 9.52 2.05
N HIS A 85 19.57 9.03 0.85
CA HIS A 85 18.80 9.82 -0.13
C HIS A 85 17.38 10.06 0.35
N VAL A 86 16.78 9.06 1.01
CA VAL A 86 15.45 9.19 1.61
C VAL A 86 15.49 10.21 2.75
N GLN A 87 16.48 10.12 3.64
CA GLN A 87 16.62 11.06 4.75
C GLN A 87 16.81 12.51 4.26
N ARG A 88 17.62 12.73 3.22
CA ARG A 88 17.77 14.06 2.60
C ARG A 88 16.47 14.54 1.95
N ALA A 89 15.79 13.69 1.20
CA ALA A 89 14.52 14.02 0.56
C ALA A 89 13.44 14.43 1.59
N LEU A 90 13.38 13.73 2.73
CA LEU A 90 12.46 14.07 3.82
C LEU A 90 12.84 15.39 4.51
N ASN A 91 14.13 15.66 4.71
CA ASN A 91 14.60 16.89 5.34
C ASN A 91 14.41 18.12 4.45
N ASN A 92 14.58 17.96 3.14
CA ASN A 92 14.48 19.04 2.16
C ASN A 92 13.03 19.42 1.83
N ASN A 93 12.06 18.57 2.18
CA ASN A 93 10.63 18.81 1.95
C ASN A 93 9.94 19.19 3.27
N GLU A 94 9.39 20.40 3.35
CA GLU A 94 8.75 20.92 4.57
C GLU A 94 7.54 20.08 5.03
N THR A 95 6.71 19.63 4.08
CA THR A 95 5.50 18.85 4.37
C THR A 95 5.84 17.47 4.91
N LEU A 96 6.80 16.78 4.27
CA LEU A 96 7.26 15.46 4.70
C LEU A 96 8.06 15.57 6.00
N SER A 97 8.89 16.59 6.15
CA SER A 97 9.60 16.86 7.40
C SER A 97 8.60 16.99 8.56
N ARG A 98 7.51 17.75 8.38
CA ARG A 98 6.41 17.84 9.36
C ARG A 98 5.71 16.52 9.63
N LEU A 99 5.42 15.74 8.59
CA LEU A 99 4.76 14.44 8.72
C LEU A 99 5.59 13.44 9.54
N PHE A 100 6.92 13.43 9.36
CA PHE A 100 7.82 12.47 9.98
C PHE A 100 8.53 12.97 11.25
N GLN A 101 8.21 14.17 11.73
CA GLN A 101 8.82 14.79 12.92
C GLN A 101 8.79 13.88 14.15
N ALA A 102 7.68 13.19 14.42
CA ALA A 102 7.55 12.32 15.59
C ALA A 102 8.41 11.03 15.52
N SER A 103 8.67 10.52 14.31
CA SER A 103 9.48 9.31 14.11
C SER A 103 10.99 9.57 14.19
N ARG A 104 11.38 10.84 14.04
CA ARG A 104 12.74 11.32 14.15
C ARG A 104 13.05 11.48 15.64
N GLY A 105 13.41 10.37 16.28
CA GLY A 105 13.72 10.29 17.70
C GLY A 105 14.53 11.49 18.19
N ALA A 106 14.15 12.00 19.36
CA ALA A 106 14.78 13.13 20.00
C ALA A 106 16.32 13.03 19.93
N PRO A 107 17.03 14.04 19.38
CA PRO A 107 18.47 14.08 19.45
C PRO A 107 18.87 14.46 20.88
N GLY A 108 19.23 13.49 21.72
CA GLY A 108 19.88 13.75 23.01
C GLY A 108 19.31 12.98 24.20
N ALA A 109 19.68 11.71 24.32
CA ALA A 109 19.77 11.01 25.61
C ALA A 109 21.04 10.17 25.57
N GLY A 110 22.14 10.74 26.06
CA GLY A 110 23.49 10.18 26.07
C GLY A 110 24.50 11.22 26.48
#